data_AF-A0A3S2U0W7-F1
#
_entry.id   AF-A0A3S2U0W7-F1
#
_cell.length_a   1.000
_cell.length_b   1.000
_cell.length_c   1.000
_cell.angle_alpha   90.00
_cell.angle_beta   90.00
_cell.angle_gamma   90.00
#
_symmetry.space_group_name_H-M   'P 1'
#
loop_
_entity.id
_entity.type
_entity.pdbx_description
1 polymer ?
#
loop_
_entity_poly.entity_id
_entity_poly.type
_entity_poly.pdbx_seq_one_letter_code
_entity_poly.pdbx_strand_id
1 'polypeptide(L)' 'MKNFAIKLVWFTTAYVFVFAGLNQTNLDLRIIMCLHSVGLILIPYMTYIVLTDNYKTNKTFKDWYEDHPMKTLDEEDN' A
#
# COMPACT_ATOMS: atom_id res chain seq x y z
N MET A 1 1.48 -0.97 16.29
CA MET A 1 0.19 -1.62 16.60
C MET A 1 -0.02 -2.73 15.59
N LYS A 2 -0.46 -3.93 16.01
CA LYS A 2 -0.74 -5.06 15.10
C LYS A 2 -1.68 -4.56 13.99
N ASN A 3 -1.15 -4.36 12.77
CA ASN A 3 -1.83 -3.87 11.55
C ASN A 3 -1.89 -2.35 11.31
N PHE A 4 -1.07 -1.51 11.95
CA PHE A 4 -1.09 -0.07 11.67
C PHE A 4 -0.64 0.25 10.23
N ALA A 5 0.48 -0.31 9.77
CA ALA A 5 1.00 -0.07 8.43
C ALA A 5 -0.03 -0.46 7.36
N ILE A 6 -0.68 -1.63 7.50
CA ILE A 6 -1.71 -2.09 6.57
C ILE A 6 -2.92 -1.14 6.54
N LYS A 7 -3.41 -0.69 7.70
CA LYS A 7 -4.53 0.28 7.75
C LYS A 7 -4.15 1.61 7.10
N LEU A 8 -2.90 2.07 7.31
CA LEU A 8 -2.39 3.30 6.72
C LEU A 8 -2.28 3.19 5.20
N VAL A 9 -1.88 2.03 4.66
CA VAL A 9 -1.88 1.76 3.22
C VAL A 9 -3.30 1.86 2.65
N TRP A 10 -4.27 1.15 3.23
CA TRP A 10 -5.67 1.21 2.77
C TRP A 10 -6.24 2.62 2.77
N PHE A 11 -5.97 3.38 3.86
CA PHE A 11 -6.37 4.78 3.94
C PHE A 11 -5.70 5.63 2.85
N THR A 12 -4.39 5.49 2.65
CA THR A 12 -3.63 6.26 1.66
C THR A 12 -4.11 5.94 0.24
N THR A 13 -4.41 4.68 -0.06
CA THR A 13 -4.98 4.26 -1.35
C THR A 13 -6.36 4.88 -1.59
N ALA A 14 -7.26 4.79 -0.62
CA ALA A 14 -8.58 5.41 -0.73
C ALA A 14 -8.49 6.93 -0.92
N TYR A 15 -7.59 7.58 -0.17
CA TYR A 15 -7.31 9.00 -0.31
C TYR A 15 -6.85 9.37 -1.72
N VAL A 16 -5.87 8.68 -2.28
CA VAL A 16 -5.37 8.95 -3.64
C VAL A 16 -6.47 8.71 -4.68
N PHE A 17 -7.28 7.67 -4.52
CA PHE A 17 -8.39 7.36 -5.43
C PHE A 17 -9.45 8.47 -5.42
N VAL A 18 -9.87 8.93 -4.23
CA VAL A 18 -10.79 10.06 -4.08
C VAL A 18 -10.16 11.33 -4.65
N PHE A 19 -8.89 11.62 -4.35
CA PHE A 19 -8.18 12.78 -4.89
C PHE A 19 -8.16 12.77 -6.42
N ALA A 20 -7.85 11.63 -7.04
CA ALA A 20 -7.87 11.49 -8.50
C ALA A 20 -9.27 11.75 -9.09
N GLY A 21 -10.33 11.26 -8.43
CA GLY A 21 -11.71 11.56 -8.82
C GLY A 21 -12.07 13.04 -8.69
N LEU A 22 -11.67 13.69 -7.60
CA LEU A 22 -11.91 15.12 -7.38
C LEU A 22 -11.23 16.00 -8.44
N ASN A 23 -10.07 15.58 -8.98
CA ASN A 23 -9.40 16.28 -10.07
C ASN A 23 -10.19 16.28 -11.40
N GLN A 24 -11.21 15.42 -11.55
CA GLN A 24 -12.09 15.42 -12.71
C GLN A 24 -13.26 16.40 -12.58
N THR A 25 -13.38 17.09 -11.44
CA THR A 25 -14.50 18.01 -11.15
C THR A 25 -14.06 19.48 -11.23
N ASN A 26 -15.01 20.40 -11.27
CA ASN A 26 -14.74 21.86 -11.25
C ASN A 26 -14.54 22.41 -9.83
N LEU A 27 -13.86 21.66 -8.96
CA LEU A 27 -13.54 22.13 -7.61
C LEU A 27 -12.49 23.25 -7.66
N ASP A 28 -12.55 24.14 -6.65
CA ASP A 28 -11.60 25.25 -6.53
C ASP A 28 -10.17 24.70 -6.43
N LEU A 29 -9.28 25.23 -7.28
CA LEU A 29 -7.88 24.87 -7.34
C LEU A 29 -7.20 24.96 -5.97
N ARG A 30 -7.60 25.91 -5.11
CA ARG A 30 -7.04 26.05 -3.76
C ARG A 30 -7.28 24.82 -2.89
N ILE A 31 -8.45 24.20 -3.02
CA ILE A 31 -8.80 22.98 -2.29
C ILE A 31 -7.96 21.81 -2.82
N ILE A 32 -7.88 21.66 -4.14
CA ILE A 32 -7.08 20.61 -4.78
C ILE A 32 -5.60 20.74 -4.42
N MET A 33 -5.05 21.95 -4.41
CA MET A 33 -3.64 22.21 -4.03
C MET A 33 -3.36 21.93 -2.55
N CYS A 34 -4.32 22.21 -1.67
CA CYS A 34 -4.23 21.85 -0.25
C CYS A 34 -4.20 20.33 -0.07
N LEU A 35 -5.12 19.61 -0.73
CA LEU A 35 -5.08 18.14 -0.73
C LEU A 35 -3.76 17.64 -1.32
N HIS A 36 -3.30 18.15 -2.45
CA HIS A 36 -2.04 17.74 -3.05
C HIS A 36 -0.86 17.85 -2.06
N SER A 37 -0.80 18.94 -1.30
CA SER A 37 0.21 19.14 -0.25
C SER A 37 0.12 18.09 0.87
N VAL A 38 -1.10 17.69 1.26
CA VAL A 38 -1.31 16.59 2.22
C VAL A 38 -0.80 15.27 1.63
N GLY A 39 -1.10 14.98 0.35
CA GLY A 39 -0.63 13.79 -0.34
C GLY A 39 0.90 13.67 -0.41
N LEU A 40 1.58 14.80 -0.65
CA LEU A 40 3.05 14.88 -0.66
C LEU A 40 3.68 14.46 0.68
N ILE A 41 3.00 14.68 1.80
CA ILE A 41 3.47 14.26 3.13
C ILE A 41 3.01 12.83 3.43
N LEU A 42 1.76 12.49 3.09
CA LEU A 42 1.13 11.22 3.43
C LEU A 42 1.82 10.03 2.76
N ILE A 43 2.22 10.15 1.49
CA ILE A 43 2.86 9.03 0.76
C ILE A 43 4.23 8.68 1.37
N PRO A 44 5.20 9.61 1.51
CA PRO A 44 6.48 9.30 2.14
C PRO A 44 6.33 8.81 3.58
N TYR A 45 5.40 9.37 4.35
CA TYR A 45 5.11 8.91 5.71
C TYR A 45 4.62 7.46 5.71
N MET A 46 3.65 7.13 4.86
CA MET A 46 3.15 5.75 4.72
C MET A 46 4.27 4.80 4.31
N THR A 47 5.10 5.17 3.32
CA THR A 47 6.25 4.35 2.88
C THR A 47 7.24 4.13 4.02
N TYR A 48 7.61 5.17 4.76
CA TYR A 48 8.49 5.06 5.92
C TYR A 48 7.95 4.09 6.97
N ILE A 49 6.65 4.20 7.31
CA ILE A 49 6.00 3.32 8.27
C ILE A 49 5.99 1.88 7.75
N VAL A 50 5.66 1.63 6.48
CA VAL A 50 5.67 0.27 5.91
C VAL A 50 7.06 -0.36 5.95
N LEU A 51 8.11 0.42 5.67
CA LEU A 51 9.50 -0.07 5.69
C LEU A 51 10.06 -0.30 7.09
N THR A 52 9.53 0.40 8.10
CA THR A 52 10.01 0.32 9.49
C THR A 52 9.10 -0.49 10.41
N ASP A 53 7.89 -0.86 9.96
CA ASP A 53 6.97 -1.69 10.74
C ASP A 53 7.55 -3.10 10.91
N ASN A 54 7.51 -3.60 12.14
CA ASN A 54 7.96 -4.96 12.45
C ASN A 54 6.85 -5.95 12.13
N TYR A 55 6.54 -6.06 10.83
CA TYR A 55 5.50 -6.92 10.31
C TYR A 55 5.95 -8.39 10.33
N LYS A 56 5.17 -9.24 10.98
CA LYS A 56 5.36 -10.69 10.99
C LYS A 56 4.21 -11.34 10.25
N THR A 57 4.53 -12.12 9.23
CA THR A 57 3.58 -12.92 8.46
C THR A 57 4.10 -14.34 8.33
N ASN A 58 3.18 -15.30 8.26
CA ASN A 58 3.49 -16.69 7.93
C ASN A 58 3.64 -16.89 6.41
N LYS A 59 3.25 -15.90 5.60
CA LYS A 59 3.42 -15.90 4.14
C LYS A 59 4.81 -15.38 3.80
N THR A 60 5.63 -16.22 3.19
CA THR A 60 6.95 -15.86 2.69
C THR A 60 6.86 -15.34 1.26
N PHE A 61 7.91 -14.68 0.76
CA PHE A 61 7.96 -14.28 -0.65
C PHE A 61 7.82 -15.48 -1.62
N LYS A 62 8.17 -16.70 -1.18
CA LYS A 62 7.98 -17.93 -1.95
C LYS A 62 6.49 -18.29 -2.12
N ASP A 63 5.64 -17.86 -1.20
CA ASP A 63 4.19 -18.06 -1.23
C ASP A 63 3.45 -16.93 -1.96
N TRP A 64 4.18 -15.94 -2.51
CA TRP A 64 3.62 -14.71 -3.08
C TRP A 64 3.17 -14.85 -4.54
N TYR A 65 3.64 -15.89 -5.21
CA TYR A 65 3.20 -16.23 -6.56
C TYR A 65 2.43 -17.53 -6.49
N GLU A 66 1.34 -17.57 -5.71
CA GLU A 66 0.37 -18.70 -5.69
C GLU A 66 -0.13 -19.08 -7.11
N ASP A 67 0.28 -18.34 -8.13
CA ASP A 67 0.15 -18.57 -9.57
C ASP A 67 1.08 -19.69 -10.13
N HIS A 68 2.14 -20.09 -9.42
CA HIS A 68 2.97 -21.24 -9.80
C HIS A 68 2.54 -22.49 -9.02
N PRO A 69 2.25 -23.62 -9.69
CA PRO A 69 1.88 -24.84 -8.98
C PRO A 69 2.97 -25.22 -7.98
N MET A 70 2.54 -25.48 -6.74
CA MET A 70 3.37 -26.04 -5.67
C MET A 70 3.78 -27.46 -6.03
N LYS A 71 4.77 -27.60 -6.90
CA LYS A 71 5.82 -28.56 -6.60
C LYS A 71 6.87 -27.76 -5.85
N THR A 72 6.87 -27.90 -4.53
CA THR A 72 8.03 -27.52 -3.73
C THR A 72 9.25 -28.15 -4.40
N LEU A 73 10.29 -27.36 -4.66
CA LEU A 73 11.54 -27.82 -5.27
C LEU A 73 12.19 -29.00 -4.50
N ASP A 74 11.71 -29.28 -3.29
CA ASP A 74 12.12 -30.36 -2.42
C ASP A 74 11.43 -31.73 -2.71
N GLU A 75 10.44 -31.78 -3.62
CA GLU A 75 9.75 -33.02 -4.01
C GLU A 75 10.26 -33.65 -5.32
N GLU A 76 11.15 -32.99 -6.06
CA GLU A 76 11.71 -33.54 -7.32
C GLU A 76 13.02 -34.33 -7.13
N ASP A 77 13.57 -34.37 -5.91
CA ASP A 77 14.84 -35.06 -5.57
C ASP A 77 14.67 -36.31 -4.67
N ASN A 78 13.48 -36.91 -4.60
CA ASN A 78 13.22 -38.21 -3.93
C ASN A 78 12.53 -39.20 -4.88
#